data_AF-A0A9Q0IKC2-F1
#
_entry.id   AF-A0A9Q0IKC2-F1
#
_cell.length_a   1.000
_cell.length_b   1.000
_cell.length_c   1.000
_cell.angle_alpha   90.00
_cell.angle_beta   90.00
_cell.angle_gamma   90.00
#
_symmetry.space_group_name_H-M   'P 1'
#
loop_
_entity.id
_entity.type
_entity.pdbx_description
1 polymer ?
#
loop_
_entity_poly.entity_id
_entity_poly.type
_entity_poly.pdbx_seq_one_letter_code
_entity_poly.pdbx_strand_id
1 'polypeptide(L)'
;MSPSQNNWLRTGWLPRDGARRIYIEVKFTLRDCNSMPGVLGTCKETFNLYYYESDRAVGSSIRENQFIKIDTIAADESFTGADLGVRRLKLNTEVRGVGPLGRRGFYLAFQDIGACIALTSVRVYYKRCVGVGRNLALFAHVVTGADSSSLVEVRGRCVDHAEERDTPKMYCSAEGEWLVPIGKCVCSAGFEEHRESCVGEYRSQTTHDALRCLHVLVPIQEYNEHWDELLYGRSKLGRRGNPRPPSASDQRLRPAPQTA
;
A
#
# COMPACT_ATOMS: atom_id res chain seq x y z
N MET A 1 41.45 -18.57 -0.77
CA MET A 1 39.97 -18.68 -0.77
C MET A 1 39.59 -19.89 0.04
N SER A 2 38.59 -19.77 0.91
CA SER A 2 38.11 -20.88 1.74
C SER A 2 37.19 -21.80 0.93
N PRO A 3 37.46 -23.11 0.85
CA PRO A 3 36.52 -24.05 0.26
C PRO A 3 35.19 -24.03 1.05
N SER A 4 34.06 -24.29 0.37
CA SER A 4 32.70 -24.32 0.95
C SER A 4 32.28 -23.03 1.68
N GLN A 5 31.81 -22.04 0.92
CA GLN A 5 31.19 -20.83 1.50
C GLN A 5 29.70 -21.08 1.84
N ASN A 6 29.22 -20.43 2.89
CA ASN A 6 27.80 -20.41 3.29
C ASN A 6 27.51 -19.08 3.99
N ASN A 7 27.51 -17.99 3.22
CA ASN A 7 27.35 -16.64 3.74
C ASN A 7 25.89 -16.22 3.64
N TRP A 8 25.26 -15.86 4.76
CA TRP A 8 23.86 -15.46 4.81
C TRP A 8 23.71 -13.96 5.11
N LEU A 9 22.96 -13.26 4.27
CA LEU A 9 22.48 -11.92 4.52
C LEU A 9 20.96 -11.94 4.66
N ARG A 10 20.42 -11.35 5.72
CA ARG A 10 18.97 -11.34 6.01
C ARG A 10 18.46 -9.91 6.17
N THR A 11 17.26 -9.66 5.67
CA THR A 11 16.56 -8.38 5.91
C THR A 11 16.05 -8.25 7.35
N GLY A 12 15.54 -7.06 7.69
CA GLY A 12 14.59 -6.92 8.80
C GLY A 12 13.27 -7.64 8.53
N TRP A 13 12.38 -7.64 9.53
CA TRP A 13 11.02 -8.16 9.36
C TRP A 13 10.21 -7.21 8.48
N LEU A 14 9.60 -7.74 7.43
CA LEU A 14 8.80 -6.98 6.49
C LEU A 14 7.31 -7.29 6.74
N PRO A 15 6.48 -6.28 7.05
CA PRO A 15 5.05 -6.49 7.16
C PRO A 15 4.46 -6.85 5.80
N ARG A 16 3.43 -7.71 5.80
CA ARG A 16 2.77 -8.16 4.57
C ARG A 16 1.73 -7.17 4.06
N ASP A 17 1.17 -6.32 4.92
CA ASP A 17 0.17 -5.29 4.57
C ASP A 17 -1.00 -5.80 3.71
N GLY A 18 -1.45 -7.03 3.99
CA GLY A 18 -2.54 -7.68 3.26
C GLY A 18 -2.14 -8.32 1.91
N ALA A 19 -0.91 -8.09 1.43
CA ALA A 19 -0.38 -8.67 0.19
C ALA A 19 -0.48 -10.20 0.20
N ARG A 20 -1.19 -10.80 -0.75
CA ARG A 20 -1.23 -12.27 -0.89
C ARG A 20 -0.05 -12.79 -1.71
N ARG A 21 0.49 -11.94 -2.58
CA ARG A 21 1.68 -12.18 -3.40
C ARG A 21 2.58 -10.96 -3.31
N ILE A 22 3.88 -11.19 -3.18
CA ILE A 22 4.91 -10.15 -3.22
C ILE A 22 5.82 -10.39 -4.42
N TYR A 23 6.51 -9.33 -4.83
CA TYR A 23 7.54 -9.33 -5.85
C TYR A 23 8.82 -8.77 -5.24
N ILE A 24 9.92 -9.44 -5.53
CA ILE A 24 11.25 -9.15 -5.02
C ILE A 24 12.10 -8.81 -6.24
N GLU A 25 12.39 -7.53 -6.43
CA GLU A 25 13.32 -7.04 -7.43
C GLU A 25 14.71 -6.89 -6.79
N VAL A 26 15.69 -7.58 -7.34
CA VAL A 26 17.08 -7.55 -6.88
C VAL A 26 17.95 -6.97 -7.99
N LYS A 27 18.66 -5.90 -7.67
CA LYS A 27 19.69 -5.32 -8.55
C LYS A 27 21.07 -5.61 -8.02
N PHE A 28 21.95 -6.15 -8.84
CA PHE A 28 23.26 -6.61 -8.40
C PHE A 28 24.29 -6.63 -9.53
N THR A 29 25.56 -6.68 -9.17
CA THR A 29 26.66 -6.95 -10.11
C THR A 29 27.32 -8.28 -9.75
N LEU A 30 27.85 -8.96 -10.76
CA LEU A 30 28.48 -10.27 -10.62
C LEU A 30 29.76 -10.33 -11.46
N ARG A 31 30.86 -10.78 -10.85
CA ARG A 31 32.13 -10.96 -11.55
C ARG A 31 32.25 -12.37 -12.12
N ASP A 32 32.66 -12.46 -13.38
CA ASP A 32 32.93 -13.74 -14.06
C ASP A 32 34.05 -14.50 -13.35
N CYS A 33 33.79 -15.77 -13.02
CA CYS A 33 34.76 -16.65 -12.36
C CYS A 33 36.02 -16.88 -13.21
N ASN A 34 35.90 -16.90 -14.55
CA ASN A 34 37.03 -17.06 -15.46
C ASN A 34 37.97 -15.85 -15.43
N SER A 35 37.46 -14.69 -15.01
CA SER A 35 38.26 -13.46 -14.86
C SER A 35 39.00 -13.35 -13.53
N MET A 36 38.93 -14.39 -12.68
CA MET A 36 39.55 -14.44 -11.36
C MET A 36 40.64 -15.53 -11.30
N PRO A 37 41.90 -15.16 -11.05
CA PRO A 37 42.97 -16.14 -10.96
C PRO A 37 42.88 -16.96 -9.66
N GLY A 38 43.07 -18.29 -9.77
CA GLY A 38 43.21 -19.18 -8.61
C GLY A 38 41.90 -19.60 -7.93
N VAL A 39 40.75 -19.46 -8.60
CA VAL A 39 39.42 -19.67 -7.99
C VAL A 39 38.62 -20.83 -8.61
N LEU A 40 39.16 -21.47 -9.65
CA LEU A 40 38.51 -22.54 -10.41
C LEU A 40 38.02 -23.67 -9.47
N GLY A 41 36.74 -24.04 -9.62
CA GLY A 41 36.07 -25.07 -8.81
C GLY A 41 35.47 -24.58 -7.49
N THR A 42 35.90 -23.44 -6.95
CA THR A 42 35.33 -22.84 -5.72
C THR A 42 34.41 -21.66 -6.00
N CYS A 43 34.69 -20.92 -7.08
CA CYS A 43 33.88 -19.79 -7.50
C CYS A 43 32.52 -20.20 -8.06
N LYS A 44 31.49 -19.39 -7.76
CA LYS A 44 30.12 -19.52 -8.29
C LYS A 44 29.68 -18.23 -8.96
N GLU A 45 28.73 -18.36 -9.87
CA GLU A 45 28.14 -17.23 -10.61
C GLU A 45 26.65 -17.09 -10.29
N THR A 46 26.25 -17.62 -9.13
CA THR A 46 24.89 -17.60 -8.64
C THR A 46 24.85 -17.41 -7.14
N PHE A 47 23.73 -16.90 -6.65
CA PHE A 47 23.38 -16.87 -5.23
C PHE A 47 21.95 -17.34 -5.04
N ASN A 48 21.58 -17.78 -3.85
CA ASN A 48 20.24 -18.27 -3.59
C ASN A 48 19.42 -17.21 -2.85
N LEU A 49 18.16 -17.06 -3.25
CA LEU A 49 17.17 -16.21 -2.59
C LEU A 49 16.19 -17.07 -1.80
N TYR A 50 15.90 -16.66 -0.56
CA TYR A 50 15.03 -17.37 0.37
C TYR A 50 14.02 -16.43 1.05
N TYR A 51 12.95 -17.01 1.58
CA TYR A 51 12.04 -16.32 2.49
C TYR A 51 11.63 -17.17 3.69
N TYR A 52 11.16 -16.49 4.74
CA TYR A 52 10.57 -17.11 5.91
C TYR A 52 9.42 -16.26 6.43
N GLU A 53 8.23 -16.86 6.54
CA GLU A 53 7.04 -16.20 7.05
C GLU A 53 6.96 -16.27 8.59
N SER A 54 6.53 -15.18 9.22
CA SER A 54 6.30 -15.13 10.67
C SER A 54 5.23 -14.11 11.05
N ASP A 55 4.54 -14.35 12.17
CA ASP A 55 3.48 -13.45 12.64
C ASP A 55 4.01 -12.26 13.44
N ARG A 56 5.31 -12.23 13.74
CA ARG A 56 6.00 -11.19 14.51
C ARG A 56 7.47 -11.12 14.12
N ALA A 57 8.11 -9.99 14.42
CA ALA A 57 9.56 -9.88 14.31
C ALA A 57 10.25 -10.86 15.27
N VAL A 58 10.94 -11.84 14.70
CA VAL A 58 11.83 -12.78 15.37
C VAL A 58 13.28 -12.26 15.23
N GLY A 59 14.04 -12.26 16.33
CA GLY A 59 15.42 -11.75 16.36
C GLY A 59 16.42 -12.64 15.60
N SER A 60 17.61 -12.83 16.15
CA SER A 60 18.67 -13.70 15.58
C SER A 60 18.34 -15.20 15.65
N SER A 61 17.20 -15.60 16.21
CA SER A 61 16.87 -17.00 16.49
C SER A 61 16.35 -17.81 15.30
N ILE A 62 16.25 -17.20 14.10
CA ILE A 62 15.79 -17.90 12.90
C ILE A 62 16.94 -18.76 12.37
N ARG A 63 16.71 -20.07 12.28
CA ARG A 63 17.70 -21.02 11.76
C ARG A 63 17.62 -21.09 10.23
N GLU A 64 18.76 -21.34 9.58
CA GLU A 64 18.88 -21.45 8.12
C GLU A 64 17.90 -22.47 7.52
N ASN A 65 17.66 -23.58 8.20
CA ASN A 65 16.75 -24.65 7.75
C ASN A 65 15.25 -24.28 7.78
N GLN A 66 14.89 -23.14 8.37
CA GLN A 66 13.51 -22.65 8.39
C GLN A 66 13.18 -21.81 7.16
N PHE A 67 14.20 -21.34 6.45
CA PHE A 67 14.02 -20.59 5.22
C PHE A 67 13.62 -21.51 4.07
N ILE A 68 12.64 -21.06 3.28
CA ILE A 68 12.19 -21.73 2.06
C ILE A 68 12.91 -21.08 0.88
N LYS A 69 13.54 -21.89 0.04
CA LYS A 69 14.23 -21.42 -1.16
C LYS A 69 13.21 -20.89 -2.17
N ILE A 70 13.42 -19.66 -2.63
CA ILE A 70 12.65 -19.05 -3.71
C ILE A 70 13.26 -19.47 -5.03
N ASP A 71 14.54 -19.14 -5.25
CA ASP A 71 15.23 -19.46 -6.49
C ASP A 71 16.77 -19.37 -6.34
N THR A 72 17.48 -19.88 -7.34
CA THR A 72 18.90 -19.63 -7.57
C THR A 72 19.01 -18.50 -8.59
N ILE A 73 19.50 -17.34 -8.17
CA ILE A 73 19.63 -16.16 -9.01
C ILE A 73 20.97 -16.18 -9.73
N ALA A 74 20.93 -16.03 -11.05
CA ALA A 74 22.09 -15.89 -11.92
C ALA A 74 22.10 -14.48 -12.54
N ALA A 75 23.26 -14.04 -13.02
CA ALA A 75 23.38 -12.80 -13.78
C ALA A 75 23.09 -13.05 -15.27
N ASP A 76 22.41 -12.11 -15.92
CA ASP A 76 22.32 -12.05 -17.38
C ASP A 76 23.67 -11.63 -17.98
N GLU A 77 24.33 -10.66 -17.34
CA GLU A 77 25.65 -10.17 -17.70
C GLU A 77 26.60 -10.16 -16.49
N SER A 78 27.76 -10.81 -16.64
CA SER A 78 28.87 -10.72 -15.70
C SER A 78 29.94 -9.74 -16.21
N PHE A 79 30.68 -9.13 -15.29
CA PHE A 79 31.82 -8.27 -15.64
C PHE A 79 33.15 -9.00 -15.46
N THR A 80 34.13 -8.63 -16.28
CA THR A 80 35.47 -9.23 -16.27
C THR A 80 36.54 -8.26 -15.76
N GLY A 81 37.80 -8.71 -15.67
CA GLY A 81 38.94 -7.84 -15.36
C GLY A 81 39.14 -6.73 -16.40
N ALA A 82 38.81 -6.97 -17.66
CA ALA A 82 38.87 -5.95 -18.71
C ALA A 82 37.84 -4.84 -18.47
N ASP A 83 36.62 -5.21 -18.09
CA ASP A 83 35.55 -4.26 -17.74
C ASP A 83 35.91 -3.42 -16.49
N LEU A 84 36.60 -4.00 -15.51
CA LEU A 84 37.15 -3.26 -14.37
C LEU A 84 38.20 -2.22 -14.81
N GLY A 85 39.05 -2.57 -15.79
CA GLY A 85 40.06 -1.66 -16.34
C GLY A 85 39.45 -0.39 -16.96
N VAL A 86 38.25 -0.51 -17.55
CA VAL A 86 37.48 0.61 -18.11
C VAL A 86 36.34 1.09 -17.20
N ARG A 87 36.30 0.63 -15.93
CA ARG A 87 35.29 0.99 -14.91
C ARG A 87 33.84 0.76 -15.34
N ARG A 88 33.58 -0.27 -16.14
CA ARG A 88 32.25 -0.57 -16.68
C ARG A 88 31.64 -1.79 -16.00
N LEU A 89 30.98 -1.58 -14.86
CA LEU A 89 30.26 -2.67 -14.18
C LEU A 89 28.97 -3.03 -14.92
N LYS A 90 28.59 -4.31 -14.86
CA LYS A 90 27.35 -4.84 -15.45
C LYS A 90 26.29 -5.00 -14.36
N LEU A 91 25.22 -4.20 -14.46
CA LEU A 91 24.11 -4.20 -13.51
C LEU A 91 23.00 -5.13 -14.00
N ASN A 92 22.71 -6.15 -13.21
CA ASN A 92 21.65 -7.13 -13.44
C ASN A 92 20.40 -6.75 -12.64
N THR A 93 19.22 -7.10 -13.15
CA THR A 93 17.95 -6.91 -12.45
C THR A 93 17.12 -8.18 -12.55
N GLU A 94 16.83 -8.80 -11.41
CA GLU A 94 16.08 -10.05 -11.33
C GLU A 94 14.83 -9.88 -10.48
N VAL A 95 13.69 -10.36 -10.98
CA VAL A 95 12.39 -10.25 -10.28
C VAL A 95 11.83 -11.63 -9.99
N ARG A 96 11.47 -11.89 -8.73
CA ARG A 96 10.79 -13.13 -8.31
C ARG A 96 9.52 -12.86 -7.54
N GLY A 97 8.47 -13.61 -7.84
CA GLY A 97 7.18 -13.54 -7.16
C GLY A 97 7.02 -14.65 -6.13
N VAL A 98 6.52 -14.33 -4.94
CA VAL A 98 6.28 -15.29 -3.85
C VAL A 98 4.85 -15.16 -3.35
N GLY A 99 4.15 -16.29 -3.22
CA GLY A 99 2.81 -16.38 -2.66
C GLY A 99 2.20 -17.77 -2.89
N PRO A 100 1.04 -18.08 -2.27
CA PRO A 100 0.30 -17.26 -1.32
C PRO A 100 1.05 -17.08 0.02
N LEU A 101 1.17 -15.85 0.49
CA LEU A 101 1.64 -15.55 1.85
C LEU A 101 0.47 -15.66 2.85
N GLY A 102 0.70 -16.32 3.97
CA GLY A 102 -0.31 -16.61 5.00
C GLY A 102 -0.11 -15.88 6.33
N ARG A 103 1.12 -15.49 6.69
CA ARG A 103 1.42 -14.87 7.99
C ARG A 103 1.43 -13.34 7.94
N ARG A 104 1.61 -12.68 9.09
CA ARG A 104 1.57 -11.20 9.17
C ARG A 104 2.76 -10.49 8.51
N GLY A 105 3.88 -11.18 8.33
CA GLY A 105 5.06 -10.64 7.68
C GLY A 105 6.07 -11.74 7.35
N PHE A 106 7.23 -11.33 6.84
CA PHE A 106 8.25 -12.25 6.36
C PHE A 106 9.65 -11.65 6.43
N TYR A 107 10.65 -12.51 6.27
CA TYR A 107 12.05 -12.14 6.05
C TYR A 107 12.47 -12.58 4.67
N LEU A 108 13.39 -11.83 4.06
CA LEU A 108 14.17 -12.31 2.92
C LEU A 108 15.58 -12.64 3.38
N ALA A 109 16.17 -13.66 2.75
CA ALA A 109 17.56 -13.99 2.95
C ALA A 109 18.26 -14.34 1.64
N PHE A 110 19.54 -13.99 1.58
CA PHE A 110 20.43 -14.17 0.45
C PHE A 110 21.56 -15.07 0.92
N GLN A 111 21.76 -16.18 0.24
CA GLN A 111 22.82 -17.14 0.55
C GLN A 111 23.84 -17.13 -0.58
N ASP A 112 25.06 -16.77 -0.24
CA ASP A 112 26.22 -16.87 -1.11
C ASP A 112 27.02 -18.14 -0.77
N ILE A 113 27.30 -18.93 -1.80
CA ILE A 113 28.06 -20.19 -1.74
C ILE A 113 29.43 -20.10 -2.42
N GLY A 114 29.90 -18.89 -2.75
CA GLY A 114 31.24 -18.64 -3.28
C GLY A 114 31.27 -17.73 -4.50
N ALA A 115 30.30 -16.84 -4.66
CA ALA A 115 30.20 -15.89 -5.76
C ALA A 115 30.79 -14.52 -5.41
N CYS A 116 31.34 -13.84 -6.41
CA CYS A 116 31.80 -12.45 -6.27
C CYS A 116 30.66 -11.51 -6.69
N ILE A 117 29.78 -11.22 -5.74
CA ILE A 117 28.55 -10.44 -5.95
C ILE A 117 28.55 -9.14 -5.16
N ALA A 118 27.89 -8.13 -5.69
CA ALA A 118 27.50 -6.93 -4.94
C ALA A 118 26.01 -6.65 -5.15
N LEU A 119 25.24 -6.72 -4.06
CA LEU A 119 23.83 -6.32 -4.06
C LEU A 119 23.74 -4.80 -4.00
N THR A 120 23.14 -4.21 -5.03
CA THR A 120 22.97 -2.75 -5.17
C THR A 120 21.63 -2.28 -4.62
N SER A 121 20.56 -3.04 -4.87
CA SER A 121 19.21 -2.70 -4.41
C SER A 121 18.36 -3.95 -4.23
N VAL A 122 17.53 -3.95 -3.20
CA VAL A 122 16.48 -4.94 -2.98
C VAL A 122 15.19 -4.17 -2.79
N ARG A 123 14.26 -4.31 -3.73
CA ARG A 123 12.93 -3.69 -3.67
C ARG A 123 11.88 -4.77 -3.54
N VAL A 124 11.11 -4.71 -2.47
CA VAL A 124 9.97 -5.59 -2.23
C VAL A 124 8.69 -4.79 -2.42
N TYR A 125 7.76 -5.32 -3.22
CA TYR A 125 6.49 -4.67 -3.48
C TYR A 125 5.38 -5.68 -3.73
N TYR A 126 4.14 -5.23 -3.66
CA TYR A 126 2.97 -6.00 -4.08
C TYR A 126 2.12 -5.14 -5.01
N LYS A 127 1.25 -5.79 -5.76
CA LYS A 127 0.38 -5.12 -6.73
C LYS A 127 -1.02 -4.94 -6.14
N ARG A 128 -1.71 -3.88 -6.56
CA ARG A 128 -3.08 -3.56 -6.16
C ARG A 128 -3.75 -2.77 -7.28
N CYS A 129 -5.05 -2.92 -7.42
CA CYS A 129 -5.84 -2.01 -8.25
C CYS A 129 -6.20 -0.77 -7.43
N VAL A 130 -5.93 0.41 -7.99
CA VAL A 130 -6.22 1.71 -7.37
C VAL A 130 -7.71 2.02 -7.52
N GLY A 131 -8.35 2.58 -6.50
CA GLY A 131 -9.78 2.88 -6.53
C GLY A 131 -10.15 3.81 -7.69
N VAL A 132 -11.28 3.53 -8.32
CA VAL A 132 -11.72 4.20 -9.55
C VAL A 132 -13.23 4.37 -9.56
N GLY A 133 -13.72 5.44 -10.18
CA GLY A 133 -15.14 5.61 -10.53
C GLY A 133 -15.40 5.22 -11.97
N ARG A 134 -16.40 4.35 -12.22
CA ARG A 134 -16.87 3.97 -13.55
C ARG A 134 -18.37 3.72 -13.52
N ASN A 135 -19.09 4.17 -14.54
CA ASN A 135 -20.52 3.93 -14.69
C ASN A 135 -21.31 4.34 -13.43
N LEU A 136 -20.94 5.48 -12.82
CA LEU A 136 -21.52 6.00 -11.58
C LEU A 136 -21.39 5.06 -10.36
N ALA A 137 -20.42 4.16 -10.40
CA ALA A 137 -20.05 3.29 -9.29
C ALA A 137 -18.58 3.50 -8.90
N LEU A 138 -18.33 3.53 -7.60
CA LEU A 138 -17.01 3.60 -6.99
C LEU A 138 -16.52 2.18 -6.68
N PHE A 139 -15.35 1.85 -7.19
CA PHE A 139 -14.63 0.61 -6.92
C PHE A 139 -13.47 0.92 -5.98
N ALA A 140 -13.44 0.29 -4.80
CA ALA A 140 -12.42 0.53 -3.79
C ALA A 140 -11.06 -0.07 -4.18
N HIS A 141 -9.99 0.37 -3.50
CA HIS A 141 -8.69 -0.25 -3.63
C HIS A 141 -8.77 -1.74 -3.25
N VAL A 142 -8.15 -2.61 -4.04
CA VAL A 142 -8.09 -4.04 -3.76
C VAL A 142 -6.70 -4.60 -4.05
N VAL A 143 -6.20 -5.45 -3.16
CA VAL A 143 -4.94 -6.18 -3.35
C VAL A 143 -5.17 -7.33 -4.33
N THR A 144 -4.19 -7.60 -5.19
CA THR A 144 -4.28 -8.70 -6.15
C THR A 144 -4.35 -10.07 -5.46
N GLY A 145 -4.83 -11.08 -6.19
CA GLY A 145 -4.91 -12.43 -5.67
C GLY A 145 -3.53 -13.08 -5.50
N ALA A 146 -3.53 -14.33 -5.00
CA ALA A 146 -2.30 -15.06 -4.71
C ALA A 146 -1.56 -15.55 -5.96
N ASP A 147 -2.30 -15.85 -7.03
CA ASP A 147 -1.79 -16.51 -8.23
C ASP A 147 -1.58 -15.52 -9.38
N SER A 148 -0.67 -15.85 -10.30
CA SER A 148 -0.36 -15.02 -11.46
C SER A 148 -1.50 -14.87 -12.45
N SER A 149 -2.52 -15.74 -12.40
CA SER A 149 -3.73 -15.65 -13.22
C SER A 149 -4.98 -15.31 -12.41
N SER A 150 -4.81 -14.86 -11.16
CA SER A 150 -5.94 -14.57 -10.27
C SER A 150 -6.71 -13.33 -10.70
N LEU A 151 -8.03 -13.40 -10.58
CA LEU A 151 -8.95 -12.27 -10.78
C LEU A 151 -9.75 -12.06 -9.50
N VAL A 152 -9.65 -10.87 -8.92
CA VAL A 152 -10.39 -10.51 -7.71
C VAL A 152 -11.64 -9.72 -8.11
N GLU A 153 -12.82 -10.30 -7.90
CA GLU A 153 -14.10 -9.61 -8.10
C GLU A 153 -14.28 -8.50 -7.05
N VAL A 154 -14.65 -7.31 -7.51
CA VAL A 154 -14.97 -6.18 -6.66
C VAL A 154 -16.34 -5.62 -7.06
N ARG A 155 -17.28 -5.66 -6.12
CA ARG A 155 -18.58 -5.00 -6.26
C ARG A 155 -18.39 -3.49 -6.05
N GLY A 156 -18.90 -2.70 -7.00
CA GLY A 156 -18.93 -1.25 -6.91
C GLY A 156 -20.03 -0.77 -5.96
N ARG A 157 -19.86 0.42 -5.41
CA ARG A 157 -20.90 1.14 -4.67
C ARG A 157 -21.34 2.33 -5.50
N CYS A 158 -22.65 2.51 -5.71
CA CYS A 158 -23.14 3.71 -6.40
C CYS A 158 -22.65 4.99 -5.73
N VAL A 159 -22.32 5.99 -6.54
CA VAL A 159 -22.01 7.34 -6.08
C VAL A 159 -23.23 7.94 -5.36
N ASP A 160 -23.00 9.03 -4.62
CA ASP A 160 -24.09 9.69 -3.93
C ASP A 160 -25.13 10.20 -4.94
N HIS A 161 -26.41 10.11 -4.57
CA HIS A 161 -27.55 10.43 -5.44
C HIS A 161 -27.66 9.57 -6.71
N ALA A 162 -27.15 8.34 -6.67
CA ALA A 162 -27.34 7.35 -7.71
C ALA A 162 -27.92 6.04 -7.15
N GLU A 163 -28.66 5.33 -7.99
CA GLU A 163 -29.30 4.04 -7.70
C GLU A 163 -28.74 2.94 -8.59
N GLU A 164 -28.69 1.71 -8.04
CA GLU A 164 -28.23 0.54 -8.77
C GLU A 164 -29.26 0.14 -9.82
N ARG A 165 -28.91 0.22 -11.10
CA ARG A 165 -29.72 -0.32 -12.19
C ARG A 165 -29.36 -1.78 -12.46
N ASP A 166 -28.06 -2.04 -12.59
CA ASP A 166 -27.47 -3.36 -12.75
C ASP A 166 -26.29 -3.45 -11.79
N THR A 167 -26.11 -4.57 -11.07
CA THR A 167 -25.06 -4.68 -10.06
C THR A 167 -23.67 -4.35 -10.62
N PRO A 168 -23.04 -3.25 -10.19
CA PRO A 168 -21.75 -2.83 -10.71
C PRO A 168 -20.64 -3.74 -10.19
N LYS A 169 -19.84 -4.30 -11.08
CA LYS A 169 -18.73 -5.21 -10.79
C LYS A 169 -17.52 -4.91 -11.68
N MET A 170 -16.33 -5.09 -11.12
CA MET A 170 -15.06 -5.08 -11.85
C MET A 170 -14.17 -6.20 -11.33
N TYR A 171 -13.18 -6.59 -12.13
CA TYR A 171 -12.19 -7.61 -11.76
C TYR A 171 -10.79 -6.99 -11.75
N CYS A 172 -10.06 -7.18 -10.66
CA CYS A 172 -8.66 -6.78 -10.54
C CYS A 172 -7.75 -7.94 -10.92
N SER A 173 -6.87 -7.75 -11.91
CA SER A 173 -5.91 -8.76 -12.36
C SER A 173 -4.70 -8.90 -11.44
N ALA A 174 -3.94 -9.98 -11.58
CA ALA A 174 -2.69 -10.19 -10.87
C ALA A 174 -1.63 -9.09 -11.15
N GLU A 175 -1.75 -8.41 -12.29
CA GLU A 175 -0.89 -7.31 -12.72
C GLU A 175 -1.22 -5.98 -12.04
N GLY A 176 -2.34 -5.92 -11.29
CA GLY A 176 -2.83 -4.69 -10.66
C GLY A 176 -3.68 -3.82 -11.60
N GLU A 177 -4.20 -4.41 -12.67
CA GLU A 177 -5.01 -3.73 -13.67
C GLU A 177 -6.50 -4.05 -13.51
N TRP A 178 -7.33 -3.03 -13.71
CA TRP A 178 -8.77 -3.20 -13.74
C TRP A 178 -9.23 -3.72 -15.11
N LEU A 179 -10.04 -4.77 -15.10
CA LEU A 179 -10.72 -5.25 -16.30
C LEU A 179 -12.03 -4.50 -16.55
N VAL A 180 -12.74 -4.88 -17.62
CA VAL A 180 -13.97 -4.21 -18.07
C VAL A 180 -15.05 -4.18 -16.98
N PRO A 181 -15.75 -3.03 -16.81
CA PRO A 181 -16.85 -2.92 -15.87
C PRO A 181 -18.12 -3.63 -16.38
N ILE A 182 -18.84 -4.25 -15.45
CA ILE A 182 -20.14 -4.90 -15.68
C ILE A 182 -21.17 -4.20 -14.79
N GLY A 183 -22.36 -3.93 -15.32
CA GLY A 183 -23.40 -3.21 -14.61
C GLY A 183 -23.11 -1.71 -14.45
N LYS A 184 -24.06 -1.00 -13.84
CA LYS A 184 -24.01 0.46 -13.68
C LYS A 184 -25.01 0.97 -12.65
N CYS A 185 -24.71 2.16 -12.15
CA CYS A 185 -25.68 2.98 -11.44
C CYS A 185 -26.26 4.04 -12.40
N VAL A 186 -27.36 4.66 -11.98
CA VAL A 186 -27.99 5.78 -12.68
C VAL A 186 -28.34 6.86 -11.65
N CYS A 187 -28.26 8.13 -12.02
CA CYS A 187 -28.64 9.19 -11.09
C CYS A 187 -30.11 9.07 -10.67
N SER A 188 -30.36 9.28 -9.39
CA SER A 188 -31.71 9.35 -8.82
C SER A 188 -32.49 10.51 -9.42
N ALA A 189 -33.81 10.48 -9.28
CA ALA A 189 -34.69 11.55 -9.76
C ALA A 189 -34.27 12.92 -9.19
N GLY A 190 -34.16 13.93 -10.06
CA GLY A 190 -33.73 15.28 -9.70
C GLY A 190 -32.22 15.52 -9.76
N PHE A 191 -31.44 14.50 -10.16
CA PHE A 191 -30.00 14.61 -10.39
C PHE A 191 -29.66 14.20 -11.83
N GLU A 192 -28.66 14.85 -12.39
CA GLU A 192 -28.13 14.55 -13.72
C GLU A 192 -26.67 14.09 -13.64
N GLU A 193 -26.28 13.23 -14.57
CA GLU A 193 -24.92 12.71 -14.65
C GLU A 193 -23.96 13.80 -15.15
N HIS A 194 -22.97 14.11 -14.32
CA HIS A 194 -21.85 14.95 -14.69
C HIS A 194 -20.54 14.23 -14.36
N ARG A 195 -19.89 13.68 -15.40
CA ARG A 195 -18.73 12.79 -15.27
C ARG A 195 -19.10 11.58 -14.40
N GLU A 196 -18.31 11.25 -13.38
CA GLU A 196 -18.56 10.14 -12.46
C GLU A 196 -19.30 10.61 -11.19
N SER A 197 -20.22 11.57 -11.34
CA SER A 197 -21.00 12.12 -10.22
C SER A 197 -22.41 12.51 -10.65
N CYS A 198 -23.34 12.50 -9.70
CA CYS A 198 -24.70 12.96 -9.90
C CYS A 198 -24.88 14.33 -9.25
N VAL A 199 -25.23 15.33 -10.05
CA VAL A 199 -25.41 16.71 -9.60
C VAL A 199 -26.87 17.12 -9.76
N GLY A 200 -27.45 17.66 -8.70
CA GLY A 200 -28.79 18.24 -8.74
C GLY A 200 -28.69 19.72 -9.05
N GLU A 201 -29.60 20.24 -9.86
CA GLU A 201 -29.82 21.68 -9.90
C GLU A 201 -30.38 22.12 -8.55
N TYR A 202 -29.59 22.86 -7.75
CA TYR A 202 -30.17 23.72 -6.73
C TYR A 202 -31.00 24.77 -7.47
N ARG A 203 -32.30 24.51 -7.67
CA ARG A 203 -33.25 25.60 -7.87
C ARG A 203 -33.27 26.39 -6.58
N SER A 204 -32.45 27.44 -6.51
CA SER A 204 -32.65 28.52 -5.54
C SER A 204 -34.06 29.04 -5.79
N GLN A 205 -35.00 28.57 -4.98
CA GLN A 205 -36.35 29.11 -4.95
C GLN A 205 -36.32 30.42 -4.15
N THR A 206 -35.47 31.35 -4.58
CA THR A 206 -35.68 32.76 -4.31
C THR A 206 -36.63 33.24 -5.39
N THR A 207 -37.88 33.34 -4.97
CA THR A 207 -38.92 34.19 -5.54
C THR A 207 -38.34 35.35 -6.33
N HIS A 208 -38.89 35.55 -7.54
CA HIS A 208 -38.87 36.84 -8.22
C HIS A 208 -39.19 37.96 -7.21
N ASP A 209 -38.17 38.64 -6.73
CA ASP A 209 -38.23 40.05 -6.44
C ASP A 209 -36.97 40.68 -7.03
N ALA A 210 -37.21 41.39 -8.12
CA ALA A 210 -36.20 42.15 -8.82
C ALA A 210 -35.69 43.26 -7.89
N LEU A 211 -34.45 43.16 -7.43
CA LEU A 211 -33.64 44.33 -7.10
C LEU A 211 -32.20 44.05 -7.49
N ARG A 212 -31.78 44.78 -8.53
CA ARG A 212 -30.39 44.95 -8.94
C ARG A 212 -29.52 45.25 -7.72
N CYS A 213 -28.54 44.41 -7.43
CA CYS A 213 -27.31 44.88 -6.81
C CYS A 213 -26.23 44.92 -7.88
N LEU A 214 -25.96 46.15 -8.29
CA LEU A 214 -24.90 46.60 -9.16
C LEU A 214 -23.56 45.99 -8.74
N HIS A 215 -22.79 45.57 -9.74
CA HIS A 215 -21.36 45.38 -9.66
C HIS A 215 -20.70 46.48 -8.81
N VAL A 216 -20.04 46.10 -7.72
CA VAL A 216 -18.94 46.88 -7.16
C VAL A 216 -17.71 45.99 -7.24
N LEU A 217 -16.93 46.20 -8.30
CA LEU A 217 -15.54 45.78 -8.38
C LEU A 217 -14.75 46.68 -7.43
N VAL A 218 -14.03 46.09 -6.47
CA VAL A 218 -12.88 46.73 -5.82
C VAL A 218 -11.74 45.70 -5.79
N PRO A 219 -10.50 46.10 -6.07
CA PRO A 219 -9.48 45.23 -6.62
C PRO A 219 -8.81 44.34 -5.58
N ILE A 220 -8.33 43.21 -6.08
CA ILE A 220 -7.24 42.43 -5.49
C ILE A 220 -6.00 43.32 -5.48
N GLN A 221 -5.37 43.50 -4.33
CA GLN A 221 -3.94 43.78 -4.29
C GLN A 221 -3.29 42.99 -3.15
N GLU A 222 -2.51 42.01 -3.58
CA GLU A 222 -1.58 41.21 -2.80
C GLU A 222 -0.57 42.09 -2.07
N TYR A 223 -0.21 41.71 -0.85
CA TYR A 223 1.21 41.59 -0.50
C TYR A 223 1.40 40.44 0.51
N ASN A 224 2.32 39.57 0.15
CA ASN A 224 2.78 38.38 0.85
C ASN A 224 3.71 38.72 2.03
N GLU A 225 3.84 37.75 2.94
CA GLU A 225 5.04 37.26 3.67
C GLU A 225 4.61 36.80 5.09
N HIS A 226 4.32 35.51 5.32
CA HIS A 226 5.26 34.39 5.55
C HIS A 226 6.06 34.53 6.86
N TRP A 227 5.67 33.79 7.90
CA TRP A 227 6.41 32.65 8.48
C TRP A 227 5.71 32.13 9.74
N ASP A 228 5.64 30.80 9.82
CA ASP A 228 5.30 30.00 10.99
C ASP A 228 6.23 30.28 12.17
N GLU A 229 5.72 30.18 13.40
CA GLU A 229 6.06 29.09 14.34
C GLU A 229 5.80 29.45 15.81
N LEU A 230 5.22 28.46 16.51
CA LEU A 230 5.62 28.00 17.84
C LEU A 230 5.05 28.62 19.15
N LEU A 231 4.48 27.66 19.92
CA LEU A 231 4.57 27.46 21.37
C LEU A 231 3.45 28.03 22.28
N TYR A 232 2.55 27.09 22.64
CA TYR A 232 2.36 26.62 24.02
C TYR A 232 2.26 27.69 25.13
N GLY A 233 1.05 27.91 25.67
CA GLY A 233 0.94 28.34 27.07
C GLY A 233 -0.25 29.20 27.50
N ARG A 234 -1.22 28.53 28.16
CA ARG A 234 -1.98 28.99 29.34
C ARG A 234 -2.99 30.16 29.27
N SER A 235 -4.23 29.74 29.54
CA SER A 235 -5.13 30.21 30.61
C SER A 235 -5.89 31.53 30.43
N LYS A 236 -7.22 31.41 30.23
CA LYS A 236 -8.28 31.61 31.24
C LYS A 236 -9.60 31.79 30.49
N LEU A 237 -10.45 30.77 30.46
CA LEU A 237 -11.87 30.96 30.12
C LEU A 237 -12.70 30.96 31.41
N GLY A 238 -13.33 32.11 31.67
CA GLY A 238 -14.34 32.31 32.70
C GLY A 238 -15.64 31.57 32.38
N ARG A 239 -16.26 31.06 33.43
CA ARG A 239 -17.56 30.37 33.44
C ARG A 239 -18.69 31.31 32.98
N ARG A 240 -19.60 30.78 32.14
CA ARG A 240 -21.03 31.17 32.14
C ARG A 240 -21.87 29.90 32.30
N GLY A 241 -22.80 29.95 33.26
CA GLY A 241 -23.51 28.79 33.80
C GLY A 241 -24.63 28.26 32.90
N ASN A 242 -24.92 26.96 33.08
CA ASN A 242 -26.09 26.27 32.56
C ASN A 242 -27.34 26.53 33.43
N PRO A 243 -28.55 26.55 32.85
CA PRO A 243 -29.80 26.63 33.62
C PRO A 243 -30.18 25.28 34.26
N ARG A 244 -30.86 25.35 35.41
CA ARG A 244 -31.43 24.21 36.16
C ARG A 244 -32.74 23.70 35.52
N PRO A 245 -33.09 22.42 35.64
CA PRO A 245 -34.48 21.96 35.56
C PRO A 245 -35.16 21.94 36.95
N PRO A 246 -36.51 21.96 37.02
CA PRO A 246 -37.25 22.07 38.27
C PRO A 246 -37.40 20.71 38.98
N SER A 247 -37.39 20.78 40.31
CA SER A 247 -37.61 19.72 41.28
C SER A 247 -39.10 19.45 41.50
N ALA A 248 -39.48 18.17 41.58
CA ALA A 248 -40.68 17.73 42.29
C ALA A 248 -40.26 16.68 43.34
N SER A 249 -40.55 16.98 44.60
CA SER A 249 -40.51 16.09 45.77
C SER A 249 -41.90 15.49 45.99
N ASP A 250 -42.05 14.21 46.33
CA ASP A 250 -42.11 13.76 47.73
C ASP A 250 -42.34 12.23 47.89
N GLN A 251 -41.55 11.67 48.82
CA GLN A 251 -41.67 10.46 49.67
C GLN A 251 -42.65 9.29 49.37
N ARG A 252 -42.15 8.03 49.51
CA ARG A 252 -42.21 7.24 50.78
C ARG A 252 -41.54 5.85 50.67
N LEU A 253 -40.83 5.49 51.74
CA LEU A 253 -40.18 4.20 52.03
C LEU A 253 -41.16 3.05 52.30
N ARG A 254 -40.77 1.79 52.00
CA ARG A 254 -40.75 0.58 52.89
C ARG A 254 -40.45 -0.75 52.13
N PRO A 255 -40.10 -1.89 52.79
CA PRO A 255 -38.79 -2.54 52.63
C PRO A 255 -38.83 -3.98 52.06
N ALA A 256 -37.64 -4.58 51.89
CA ALA A 256 -37.42 -5.99 51.55
C ALA A 256 -37.77 -6.96 52.70
N PRO A 257 -38.09 -8.22 52.37
CA PRO A 257 -37.36 -9.35 52.98
C PRO A 257 -37.04 -10.47 51.96
N GLN A 258 -35.78 -10.94 51.94
CA GLN A 258 -35.24 -12.16 52.54
C GLN A 258 -35.30 -13.42 51.65
N THR A 259 -34.09 -13.92 51.44
CA THR A 259 -33.66 -15.20 50.89
C THR A 259 -34.26 -16.42 51.59
N ALA A 260 -34.57 -17.44 50.80
CA ALA A 260 -34.31 -18.85 51.11
C ALA A 260 -33.58 -19.46 49.90
#